data_AF-A0A6N2NJC7-F1
#
_entry.id   AF-A0A6N2NJC7-F1
#
_cell.length_a   1.000
_cell.length_b   1.000
_cell.length_c   1.000
_cell.angle_alpha   90.00
_cell.angle_beta   90.00
_cell.angle_gamma   90.00
#
_symmetry.space_group_name_H-M   'P 1'
#
loop_
_entity.id
_entity.type
_entity.pdbx_description
1 polymer ?
#
loop_
_entity_poly.entity_id
_entity_poly.type
_entity_poly.pdbx_seq_one_letter_code
_entity_poly.pdbx_strand_id
1 'polypeptide(L)'
;MASTSGTKNEGALPPSLSRRMTRAQTTMLHLPDEDSPPVDSELVPSSLATIAPILRVANEIEEDNPRVAYLCRFDAFEKAHKMDPTSNGRGVRQFKTYLLHRLEKEEEVAKLKLARSDPREIQMYYQKFYEENIKDAQHTKKPEEMAKILRVATVLYDVLQTVVPAGKVDNETRKYAEDVKRKRGQYEHYNILPLYAAGVKPAIMELPEIKAALHALRDVDNLPMPIIRLPRDSSSDMHKDRVKSVNDILDWLSSIFGFQRGNVANQREHLILLLANMDVRNRSLDDYTALNSETIQQLLEKIFKNYRSWCNYLRCESNLKFPAQSDNQPLKLIYIALYLLIWGEASNIRFMPECICYIFHNMAHEVHGILFSNVHPVSGETYETAAPDNDEVFLKNVITPIYQVLRKEARRNKGGKASHSKWRNYDDLNEYFWSDKCFKLNWPMDPRADFFVHSELPPANERSSQGTIGKRKPKTNFVEVRTFWHLFRSFDRMWIFFILALQAMIIIAWSPSGSMTAFFDEDVFKSVLSIFVTSAFLNLLQVLMHGGA
;
A
#
# COMPACT_ATOMS: atom_id res chain seq x y z
N MET A 1 25.25 -37.63 30.01
CA MET A 1 26.51 -37.12 30.61
C MET A 1 26.41 -35.60 30.60
N ALA A 2 25.96 -34.93 31.68
CA ALA A 2 26.73 -34.57 32.88
C ALA A 2 28.07 -33.91 32.49
N SER A 3 28.46 -32.70 32.88
CA SER A 3 28.23 -31.91 34.11
C SER A 3 28.77 -30.47 33.90
N THR A 4 28.03 -29.39 34.24
CA THR A 4 28.03 -28.54 35.48
C THR A 4 29.21 -27.57 35.72
N SER A 5 28.90 -26.28 35.84
CA SER A 5 29.14 -25.39 37.02
C SER A 5 28.49 -24.02 36.74
N GLY A 6 27.81 -23.28 37.62
CA GLY A 6 27.49 -23.46 39.04
C GLY A 6 28.09 -22.34 39.90
N THR A 7 27.44 -21.16 40.00
CA THR A 7 27.52 -20.27 41.17
C THR A 7 26.23 -19.45 41.34
N LYS A 8 25.66 -19.51 42.56
CA LYS A 8 24.47 -18.83 43.07
C LYS A 8 24.85 -17.53 43.81
N ASN A 9 23.93 -16.56 43.82
CA ASN A 9 23.41 -15.84 45.00
C ASN A 9 22.30 -14.88 44.50
N GLU A 10 21.02 -15.23 44.63
CA GLU A 10 20.10 -14.93 45.75
C GLU A 10 19.71 -13.44 45.88
N GLY A 11 18.43 -13.14 45.62
CA GLY A 11 17.83 -11.84 45.94
C GLY A 11 16.51 -11.50 45.21
N ALA A 12 15.42 -12.20 45.57
CA ALA A 12 14.00 -11.78 45.47
C ALA A 12 13.33 -11.53 44.10
N LEU A 13 12.35 -12.39 43.77
CA LEU A 13 11.28 -12.17 42.78
C LEU A 13 10.11 -11.36 43.40
N PRO A 14 9.34 -10.63 42.57
CA PRO A 14 7.89 -10.58 42.75
C PRO A 14 7.10 -11.03 41.49
N PRO A 15 5.79 -11.34 41.66
CA PRO A 15 5.06 -12.25 40.80
C PRO A 15 4.24 -11.58 39.68
N SER A 16 3.85 -12.42 38.73
CA SER A 16 2.80 -12.30 37.72
C SER A 16 1.78 -11.17 37.88
N LEU A 17 1.67 -10.32 36.85
CA LEU A 17 0.62 -9.30 36.71
C LEU A 17 -0.75 -9.94 36.45
N SER A 18 -1.51 -10.08 37.55
CA SER A 18 -2.95 -10.28 37.54
C SER A 18 -3.68 -8.98 37.16
N ARG A 19 -4.69 -9.15 36.32
CA ARG A 19 -5.61 -8.13 35.79
C ARG A 19 -6.42 -7.53 36.94
N ARG A 20 -6.14 -6.29 37.34
CA ARG A 20 -7.04 -5.50 38.20
C ARG A 20 -7.10 -4.05 37.72
N MET A 21 -8.32 -3.61 37.42
CA MET A 21 -8.63 -2.21 37.13
C MET A 21 -8.24 -1.33 38.32
N THR A 22 -7.34 -0.37 38.11
CA THR A 22 -7.06 0.71 39.05
C THR A 22 -7.39 2.04 38.40
N ARG A 23 -8.37 2.71 39.00
CA ARG A 23 -8.75 4.11 38.85
C ARG A 23 -7.50 4.98 38.68
N ALA A 24 -7.41 5.69 37.55
CA ALA A 24 -6.29 6.57 37.25
C ALA A 24 -6.13 7.63 38.34
N GLN A 25 -4.94 7.69 38.93
CA GLN A 25 -4.51 8.78 39.79
C GLN A 25 -4.44 10.07 38.95
N THR A 26 -5.01 11.13 39.49
CA THR A 26 -4.86 12.49 39.00
C THR A 26 -3.38 12.88 39.15
N THR A 27 -2.59 12.80 38.07
CA THR A 27 -1.23 13.33 38.06
C THR A 27 -1.30 14.85 38.18
N MET A 28 -0.89 15.33 39.35
CA MET A 28 -0.64 16.73 39.66
C MET A 28 0.41 17.33 38.71
N LEU A 29 0.30 18.63 38.48
CA LEU A 29 1.25 19.46 37.74
C LEU A 29 2.71 19.11 38.09
N HIS A 30 3.48 18.74 37.07
CA HIS A 30 4.92 18.97 37.04
C HIS A 30 5.24 19.50 35.65
N LEU A 31 5.50 20.80 35.55
CA LEU A 31 6.19 21.37 34.40
C LEU A 31 7.61 20.78 34.39
N PRO A 32 8.16 20.40 33.21
CA PRO A 32 9.55 19.96 33.14
C PRO A 32 10.48 21.12 33.49
N ASP A 33 11.50 20.83 34.32
CA ASP A 33 12.59 21.75 34.67
C ASP A 33 13.41 22.19 33.44
N GLU A 34 14.09 23.33 33.59
CA GLU A 34 14.79 24.13 32.57
C GLU A 34 15.92 23.45 31.78
N ASP A 35 16.28 22.20 32.09
CA ASP A 35 17.39 21.46 31.46
C ASP A 35 16.96 20.17 30.72
N SER A 36 15.68 20.05 30.37
CA SER A 36 15.20 18.94 29.55
C SER A 36 15.47 19.19 28.06
N PRO A 37 15.96 18.20 27.27
CA PRO A 37 16.25 18.39 25.85
C PRO A 37 14.99 18.88 25.13
N PRO A 38 15.12 19.66 24.04
CA PRO A 38 13.97 20.24 23.35
C PRO A 38 13.01 19.11 23.02
N VAL A 39 11.84 19.08 23.66
CA VAL A 39 10.93 17.97 23.42
C VAL A 39 10.33 18.17 22.04
N ASP A 40 10.96 17.43 21.14
CA ASP A 40 10.72 17.35 19.73
C ASP A 40 9.25 17.00 19.45
N SER A 41 8.85 17.36 18.24
CA SER A 41 7.76 16.92 17.36
C SER A 41 7.09 15.55 17.59
N GLU A 42 7.54 14.73 18.54
CA GLU A 42 7.02 13.44 19.00
C GLU A 42 5.91 13.55 20.07
N LEU A 43 5.77 14.69 20.76
CA LEU A 43 4.69 14.92 21.74
C LEU A 43 3.34 15.34 21.13
N VAL A 44 3.23 15.44 19.80
CA VAL A 44 1.99 15.86 19.14
C VAL A 44 0.93 14.77 19.30
N PRO A 45 -0.24 15.07 19.91
CA PRO A 45 -1.34 14.11 20.00
C PRO A 45 -1.73 13.59 18.62
N SER A 46 -2.11 12.31 18.53
CA SER A 46 -2.46 11.68 17.23
C SER A 46 -3.61 12.39 16.50
N SER A 47 -4.53 13.01 17.25
CA SER A 47 -5.61 13.84 16.70
C SER A 47 -5.13 15.13 16.01
N LEU A 48 -3.88 15.54 16.27
CA LEU A 48 -3.26 16.76 15.74
C LEU A 48 -2.05 16.45 14.84
N ALA A 49 -1.88 15.21 14.35
CA ALA A 49 -0.68 14.78 13.60
C ALA A 49 -0.33 15.68 12.40
N THR A 50 -1.30 16.42 11.85
CA THR A 50 -1.12 17.39 10.75
C THR A 50 -0.25 18.59 11.11
N ILE A 51 -0.11 18.96 12.39
CA ILE A 51 0.74 20.10 12.83
C ILE A 51 2.21 19.70 13.05
N ALA A 52 2.49 18.40 13.23
CA ALA A 52 3.83 17.93 13.52
C ALA A 52 4.89 18.37 12.48
N PRO A 53 4.61 18.40 11.16
CA PRO A 53 5.53 18.94 10.18
C PRO A 53 5.87 20.42 10.40
N ILE A 54 4.91 21.23 10.86
CA ILE A 54 5.10 22.67 11.08
C ILE A 54 6.08 22.90 12.24
N LEU A 55 5.91 22.14 13.33
CA LEU A 55 6.79 22.23 14.49
C LEU A 55 8.21 21.72 14.20
N ARG A 56 8.35 20.66 13.40
CA ARG A 56 9.67 20.19 12.93
C ARG A 56 10.41 21.29 12.18
N VAL A 57 9.71 21.92 11.23
CA VAL A 57 10.29 23.01 10.44
C VAL A 57 10.66 24.17 11.34
N ALA A 58 9.81 24.55 12.30
CA ALA A 58 10.10 25.61 13.26
C ALA A 58 11.40 25.36 14.05
N ASN A 59 11.60 24.13 14.54
CA ASN A 59 12.84 23.76 15.25
C ASN A 59 14.07 23.81 14.32
N GLU A 60 13.93 23.41 13.05
CA GLU A 60 15.04 23.41 12.09
C GLU A 60 15.51 24.82 11.72
N ILE A 61 14.60 25.79 11.67
CA ILE A 61 14.92 27.19 11.30
C ILE A 61 15.17 28.11 12.50
N GLU A 62 15.05 27.59 13.73
CA GLU A 62 15.15 28.37 14.97
C GLU A 62 16.51 29.07 15.10
N GLU A 63 17.59 28.36 14.78
CA GLU A 63 18.96 28.91 14.79
C GLU A 63 19.14 30.01 13.72
N ASP A 64 18.55 29.82 12.54
CA ASP A 64 18.67 30.76 11.42
C ASP A 64 17.85 32.05 11.67
N ASN A 65 16.55 31.89 11.89
CA ASN A 65 15.62 32.99 12.16
C ASN A 65 14.61 32.63 13.27
N PRO A 66 14.92 32.99 14.54
CA PRO A 66 14.05 32.76 15.69
C PRO A 66 12.65 33.37 15.54
N ARG A 67 12.52 34.52 14.84
CA ARG A 67 11.22 35.17 14.64
C ARG A 67 10.34 34.38 13.68
N VAL A 68 10.90 33.83 12.62
CA VAL A 68 10.13 32.98 11.69
C VAL A 68 9.77 31.65 12.34
N ALA A 69 10.66 31.07 13.16
CA ALA A 69 10.36 29.88 13.95
C ALA A 69 9.17 30.12 14.90
N TYR A 70 9.15 31.26 15.59
CA TYR A 70 8.02 31.70 16.41
C TYR A 70 6.72 31.78 15.59
N LEU A 71 6.75 32.41 14.40
CA LEU A 71 5.56 32.50 13.53
C LEU A 71 5.04 31.11 13.08
N CYS A 72 5.94 30.16 12.80
CA CYS A 72 5.56 28.78 12.49
C CYS A 72 4.90 28.09 13.70
N ARG A 73 5.42 28.28 14.91
CA ARG A 73 4.81 27.73 16.14
C ARG A 73 3.46 28.37 16.45
N PHE A 74 3.32 29.67 16.18
CA PHE A 74 2.07 30.39 16.32
C PHE A 74 1.00 29.87 15.36
N ASP A 75 1.32 29.69 14.07
CA ASP A 75 0.41 29.07 13.09
C ASP A 75 0.02 27.63 13.48
N ALA A 76 0.98 26.85 14.00
CA ALA A 76 0.71 25.51 14.51
C ALA A 76 -0.26 25.54 15.71
N PHE A 77 -0.12 26.51 16.63
CA PHE A 77 -1.03 26.70 17.75
C PHE A 77 -2.43 27.09 17.28
N GLU A 78 -2.56 28.04 16.35
CA GLU A 78 -3.86 28.42 15.79
C GLU A 78 -4.55 27.25 15.08
N LYS A 79 -3.80 26.46 14.29
CA LYS A 79 -4.33 25.26 13.64
C LYS A 79 -4.77 24.21 14.66
N ALA A 80 -4.00 23.99 15.72
CA ALA A 80 -4.39 23.12 16.82
C ALA A 80 -5.66 23.62 17.53
N HIS A 81 -5.82 24.93 17.68
CA HIS A 81 -7.02 25.52 18.26
C HIS A 81 -8.25 25.35 17.36
N LYS A 82 -8.12 25.57 16.06
CA LYS A 82 -9.20 25.37 15.08
C LYS A 82 -9.65 23.91 14.97
N MET A 83 -8.73 22.95 15.07
CA MET A 83 -9.06 21.52 14.96
C MET A 83 -9.80 20.96 16.18
N ASP A 84 -9.48 21.43 17.39
CA ASP A 84 -10.19 21.03 18.62
C ASP A 84 -10.38 22.23 19.54
N PRO A 85 -11.39 23.10 19.30
CA PRO A 85 -11.60 24.31 20.10
C PRO A 85 -11.81 23.99 21.59
N THR A 86 -12.49 22.87 21.88
CA THR A 86 -12.82 22.41 23.23
C THR A 86 -11.67 21.73 23.96
N SER A 87 -10.58 21.38 23.27
CA SER A 87 -9.42 20.66 23.81
C SER A 87 -9.79 19.33 24.49
N ASN A 88 -10.78 18.63 23.94
CA ASN A 88 -11.33 17.37 24.45
C ASN A 88 -10.50 16.14 24.03
N GLY A 89 -9.63 16.27 23.03
CA GLY A 89 -8.75 15.20 22.60
C GLY A 89 -7.74 14.79 23.69
N ARG A 90 -7.41 13.50 23.74
CA ARG A 90 -6.43 12.96 24.70
C ARG A 90 -5.08 13.68 24.55
N GLY A 91 -4.63 14.34 25.62
CA GLY A 91 -3.36 15.08 25.64
C GLY A 91 -3.36 16.45 24.94
N VAL A 92 -4.46 16.84 24.27
CA VAL A 92 -4.54 18.10 23.50
C VAL A 92 -4.43 19.33 24.40
N ARG A 93 -5.10 19.32 25.55
CA ARG A 93 -5.05 20.44 26.50
C ARG A 93 -3.64 20.67 27.03
N GLN A 94 -2.95 19.60 27.44
CA GLN A 94 -1.56 19.67 27.93
C GLN A 94 -0.63 20.21 26.84
N PHE A 95 -0.76 19.70 25.63
CA PHE A 95 0.01 20.14 24.48
C PHE A 95 -0.19 21.63 24.17
N LYS A 96 -1.44 22.13 24.13
CA LYS A 96 -1.73 23.55 23.88
C LYS A 96 -1.20 24.46 24.97
N THR A 97 -1.35 24.07 26.25
CA THR A 97 -0.84 24.87 27.37
C THR A 97 0.68 24.97 27.32
N TYR A 98 1.38 23.87 27.00
CA TYR A 98 2.83 23.88 26.81
C TYR A 98 3.24 24.79 25.65
N LEU A 99 2.60 24.65 24.49
CA LEU A 99 2.93 25.45 23.31
C LEU A 99 2.67 26.93 23.54
N LEU A 100 1.60 27.30 24.26
CA LEU A 100 1.30 28.68 24.63
C LEU A 100 2.39 29.27 25.55
N HIS A 101 2.77 28.57 26.61
CA HIS A 101 3.83 29.02 27.52
C HIS A 101 5.17 29.20 26.79
N ARG A 102 5.48 28.31 25.84
CA ARG A 102 6.67 28.44 25.00
C ARG A 102 6.58 29.67 24.09
N LEU A 103 5.43 29.92 23.48
CA LEU A 103 5.20 31.12 22.65
C LEU A 103 5.36 32.41 23.46
N GLU A 104 4.82 32.47 24.68
CA GLU A 104 4.99 33.62 25.59
C GLU A 104 6.47 33.91 25.88
N LYS A 105 7.27 32.87 26.13
CA LYS A 105 8.73 33.01 26.33
C LYS A 105 9.45 33.45 25.06
N GLU A 106 9.08 32.88 23.92
CA GLU A 106 9.69 33.19 22.62
C GLU A 106 9.32 34.59 22.11
N GLU A 107 8.16 35.13 22.46
CA GLU A 107 7.73 36.47 22.04
C GLU A 107 8.67 37.57 22.56
N GLU A 108 9.17 37.42 23.79
CA GLU A 108 10.12 38.34 24.42
C GLU A 108 11.55 38.21 23.83
N VAL A 109 11.93 37.01 23.39
CA VAL A 109 13.30 36.67 22.96
C VAL A 109 13.49 36.81 21.44
N ALA A 110 12.47 36.45 20.66
CA ALA A 110 12.54 36.39 19.20
C ALA A 110 12.37 37.78 18.58
N LYS A 111 13.52 38.43 18.31
CA LYS A 111 13.57 39.74 17.64
C LYS A 111 13.57 39.60 16.13
N LEU A 112 12.93 40.55 15.45
CA LEU A 112 12.95 40.70 13.99
C LEU A 112 14.40 40.93 13.51
N LYS A 113 14.83 40.22 12.47
CA LYS A 113 16.20 40.32 11.90
C LYS A 113 16.20 41.00 10.52
N LEU A 114 15.19 40.74 9.69
CA LEU A 114 15.19 41.11 8.26
C LEU A 114 14.25 42.28 7.94
N ALA A 115 13.20 42.49 8.71
CA ALA A 115 12.15 43.46 8.44
C ALA A 115 11.64 44.16 9.72
N ARG A 116 10.75 45.14 9.53
CA ARG A 116 10.08 45.88 10.63
C ARG A 116 8.71 45.30 11.03
N SER A 117 8.29 44.20 10.42
CA SER A 117 6.96 43.60 10.61
C SER A 117 6.98 42.11 10.30
N ASP A 118 6.24 41.31 11.06
CA ASP A 118 6.16 39.85 10.91
C ASP A 118 5.80 39.37 9.48
N PRO A 119 4.81 39.95 8.77
CA PRO A 119 4.46 39.50 7.42
C PRO A 119 5.59 39.70 6.41
N ARG A 120 6.40 40.76 6.57
CA ARG A 120 7.56 41.02 5.71
C ARG A 120 8.77 40.18 6.09
N GLU A 121 8.95 39.89 7.38
CA GLU A 121 10.03 39.05 7.89
C GLU A 121 9.96 37.65 7.27
N ILE A 122 8.80 36.99 7.35
CA ILE A 122 8.63 35.64 6.78
C ILE A 122 8.73 35.64 5.26
N GLN A 123 8.26 36.70 4.60
CA GLN A 123 8.33 36.83 3.14
C GLN A 123 9.78 36.98 2.66
N MET A 124 10.56 37.86 3.28
CA MET A 124 11.98 38.04 2.95
C MET A 124 12.79 36.80 3.30
N TYR A 125 12.49 36.16 4.44
CA TYR A 125 13.15 34.90 4.81
C TYR A 125 12.86 33.79 3.81
N TYR A 126 11.61 33.65 3.35
CA TYR A 126 11.26 32.66 2.33
C TYR A 126 11.99 32.89 1.00
N GLN A 127 12.05 34.14 0.53
CA GLN A 127 12.79 34.50 -0.68
C GLN A 127 14.28 34.16 -0.52
N LYS A 128 14.90 34.61 0.58
CA LYS A 128 16.29 34.30 0.90
C LYS A 128 16.55 32.79 0.95
N PHE A 129 15.68 32.05 1.65
CA PHE A 129 15.76 30.60 1.76
C PHE A 129 15.71 29.93 0.40
N TYR A 130 14.82 30.37 -0.49
CA TYR A 130 14.71 29.84 -1.85
C TYR A 130 15.97 30.11 -2.67
N GLU A 131 16.52 31.33 -2.62
CA GLU A 131 17.72 31.67 -3.38
C GLU A 131 18.95 30.88 -2.90
N GLU A 132 19.16 30.79 -1.59
CA GLU A 132 20.32 30.11 -1.02
C GLU A 132 20.21 28.57 -1.10
N ASN A 133 19.00 28.02 -0.96
CA ASN A 133 18.81 26.58 -0.78
C ASN A 133 18.14 25.85 -1.94
N ILE A 134 17.51 26.52 -2.90
CA ILE A 134 16.70 25.88 -3.97
C ILE A 134 17.09 26.32 -5.39
N LYS A 135 17.52 27.57 -5.58
CA LYS A 135 17.87 28.13 -6.91
C LYS A 135 19.06 27.42 -7.53
N ASP A 136 20.17 27.29 -6.79
CA ASP A 136 21.42 26.66 -7.26
C ASP A 136 21.67 25.25 -6.68
N ALA A 137 20.73 24.76 -5.87
CA ALA A 137 20.91 23.51 -5.14
C ALA A 137 20.70 22.24 -5.99
N GLN A 138 20.17 22.38 -7.21
CA GLN A 138 19.92 21.25 -8.13
C GLN A 138 21.17 20.47 -8.53
N HIS A 139 22.37 21.03 -8.37
CA HIS A 139 23.62 20.36 -8.73
C HIS A 139 24.60 20.17 -7.56
N THR A 140 24.30 20.75 -6.40
CA THR A 140 25.23 20.78 -5.25
C THR A 140 24.80 19.88 -4.09
N LYS A 141 23.49 19.67 -3.89
CA LYS A 141 22.97 18.95 -2.72
C LYS A 141 22.53 17.53 -3.05
N LYS A 142 22.56 16.65 -2.04
CA LYS A 142 22.07 15.27 -2.18
C LYS A 142 20.53 15.25 -2.33
N PRO A 143 19.95 14.23 -2.97
CA PRO A 143 18.49 14.11 -3.13
C PRO A 143 17.71 14.14 -1.80
N GLU A 144 18.24 13.50 -0.74
CA GLU A 144 17.63 13.49 0.60
C GLU A 144 17.59 14.88 1.24
N GLU A 145 18.72 15.61 1.15
CA GLU A 145 18.83 16.99 1.63
C GLU A 145 17.89 17.91 0.85
N MET A 146 17.78 17.72 -0.46
CA MET A 146 16.86 18.47 -1.32
C MET A 146 15.40 18.22 -0.93
N ALA A 147 15.01 16.96 -0.70
CA ALA A 147 13.66 16.62 -0.25
C ALA A 147 13.32 17.29 1.09
N LYS A 148 14.28 17.32 2.03
CA LYS A 148 14.15 18.04 3.30
C LYS A 148 13.96 19.54 3.06
N ILE A 149 14.80 20.17 2.24
CA ILE A 149 14.72 21.60 1.91
C ILE A 149 13.38 21.97 1.27
N LEU A 150 12.91 21.16 0.31
CA LEU A 150 11.61 21.39 -0.36
C LEU A 150 10.44 21.23 0.61
N ARG A 151 10.55 20.32 1.58
CA ARG A 151 9.57 20.18 2.67
C ARG A 151 9.54 21.42 3.55
N VAL A 152 10.71 21.91 3.98
CA VAL A 152 10.84 23.16 4.76
C VAL A 152 10.21 24.32 3.98
N ALA A 153 10.57 24.51 2.71
CA ALA A 153 10.01 25.57 1.87
C ALA A 153 8.49 25.47 1.71
N THR A 154 7.94 24.26 1.55
CA THR A 154 6.48 24.08 1.45
C THR A 154 5.77 24.56 2.72
N VAL A 155 6.25 24.12 3.88
CA VAL A 155 5.67 24.51 5.17
C VAL A 155 5.83 26.00 5.43
N LEU A 156 6.98 26.59 5.10
CA LEU A 156 7.20 28.03 5.22
C LEU A 156 6.22 28.83 4.36
N TYR A 157 5.94 28.37 3.14
CA TYR A 157 4.96 29.02 2.27
C TYR A 157 3.53 28.88 2.81
N ASP A 158 3.16 27.72 3.36
CA ASP A 158 1.85 27.53 4.01
C ASP A 158 1.66 28.48 5.19
N VAL A 159 2.69 28.65 6.03
CA VAL A 159 2.67 29.60 7.16
C VAL A 159 2.63 31.04 6.66
N LEU A 160 3.38 31.36 5.61
CA LEU A 160 3.37 32.69 4.97
C LEU A 160 1.97 33.05 4.47
N GLN A 161 1.23 32.10 3.89
CA GLN A 161 -0.16 32.32 3.45
C GLN A 161 -1.13 32.58 4.61
N THR A 162 -0.87 32.04 5.82
CA THR A 162 -1.68 32.35 7.00
C THR A 162 -1.35 33.74 7.56
N VAL A 163 -0.07 34.10 7.64
CA VAL A 163 0.41 35.34 8.29
C VAL A 163 0.23 36.57 7.39
N VAL A 164 0.36 36.41 6.07
CA VAL A 164 0.23 37.52 5.11
C VAL A 164 -1.21 37.61 4.59
N PRO A 165 -1.88 38.78 4.71
CA PRO A 165 -3.23 38.95 4.17
C PRO A 165 -3.32 38.63 2.67
N ALA A 166 -4.43 37.98 2.27
CA ALA A 166 -4.68 37.58 0.89
C ALA A 166 -4.52 38.78 -0.08
N GLY A 167 -3.68 38.62 -1.11
CA GLY A 167 -3.39 39.65 -2.10
C GLY A 167 -2.18 40.55 -1.80
N LYS A 168 -1.53 40.42 -0.62
CA LYS A 168 -0.28 41.15 -0.29
C LYS A 168 0.99 40.32 -0.48
N VAL A 169 0.88 39.06 -0.88
CA VAL A 169 2.02 38.22 -1.24
C VAL A 169 2.59 38.69 -2.58
N ASP A 170 3.89 38.98 -2.61
CA ASP A 170 4.55 39.44 -3.83
C ASP A 170 4.53 38.38 -4.94
N ASN A 171 4.56 38.84 -6.18
CA ASN A 171 4.48 37.98 -7.36
C ASN A 171 5.73 37.09 -7.49
N GLU A 172 6.91 37.55 -7.03
CA GLU A 172 8.12 36.70 -7.03
C GLU A 172 8.00 35.54 -6.05
N THR A 173 7.49 35.81 -4.83
CA THR A 173 7.24 34.78 -3.82
C THR A 173 6.28 33.71 -4.33
N ARG A 174 5.25 34.09 -5.09
CA ARG A 174 4.32 33.15 -5.73
C ARG A 174 5.00 32.28 -6.78
N LYS A 175 5.84 32.86 -7.64
CA LYS A 175 6.62 32.11 -8.64
C LYS A 175 7.55 31.09 -7.99
N TYR A 176 8.22 31.48 -6.90
CA TYR A 176 9.08 30.56 -6.15
C TYR A 176 8.28 29.41 -5.54
N ALA A 177 7.10 29.68 -4.98
CA ALA A 177 6.24 28.63 -4.46
C ALA A 177 5.74 27.66 -5.53
N GLU A 178 5.41 28.14 -6.73
CA GLU A 178 5.06 27.30 -7.87
C GLU A 178 6.25 26.42 -8.30
N ASP A 179 7.47 26.96 -8.33
CA ASP A 179 8.66 26.18 -8.64
C ASP A 179 8.96 25.13 -7.55
N VAL A 180 8.84 25.48 -6.27
CA VAL A 180 8.97 24.54 -5.15
C VAL A 180 7.95 23.42 -5.26
N LYS A 181 6.69 23.72 -5.58
CA LYS A 181 5.64 22.72 -5.76
C LYS A 181 5.96 21.77 -6.92
N ARG A 182 6.44 22.32 -8.04
CA ARG A 182 6.87 21.55 -9.22
C ARG A 182 8.06 20.65 -8.89
N LYS A 183 9.09 21.18 -8.22
CA LYS A 183 10.28 20.44 -7.79
C LYS A 183 9.91 19.37 -6.76
N ARG A 184 9.10 19.68 -5.74
CA ARG A 184 8.68 18.72 -4.71
C ARG A 184 8.10 17.44 -5.29
N GLY A 185 7.27 17.53 -6.33
CA GLY A 185 6.72 16.34 -7.01
C GLY A 185 7.78 15.41 -7.64
N GLN A 186 9.03 15.86 -7.80
CA GLN A 186 10.16 15.07 -8.32
C GLN A 186 10.97 14.38 -7.20
N TYR A 187 10.80 14.78 -5.93
CA TYR A 187 11.60 14.31 -4.79
C TYR A 187 10.78 13.62 -3.67
N GLU A 188 9.50 13.31 -3.88
CA GLU A 188 8.72 12.58 -2.88
C GLU A 188 9.25 11.14 -2.65
N HIS A 189 9.44 10.80 -1.37
CA HIS A 189 10.52 9.97 -0.87
C HIS A 189 10.11 8.51 -0.58
N TYR A 190 9.54 7.82 -1.57
CA TYR A 190 9.16 6.40 -1.41
C TYR A 190 10.05 5.43 -2.20
N ASN A 191 10.86 5.97 -3.10
CA ASN A 191 11.63 5.24 -4.09
C ASN A 191 13.14 5.32 -3.75
N ILE A 192 13.80 4.17 -3.71
CA ILE A 192 15.25 4.01 -3.51
C ILE A 192 16.02 4.56 -4.70
N LEU A 193 15.46 4.45 -5.91
CA LEU A 193 16.07 4.95 -7.14
C LEU A 193 15.58 6.37 -7.42
N PRO A 194 16.47 7.39 -7.35
CA PRO A 194 16.07 8.76 -7.59
C PRO A 194 16.09 9.06 -9.09
N LEU A 195 15.16 8.46 -9.82
CA LEU A 195 15.06 8.50 -11.28
C LEU A 195 14.88 9.92 -11.86
N TYR A 196 14.35 10.83 -11.04
CA TYR A 196 14.07 12.23 -11.40
C TYR A 196 14.74 13.25 -10.46
N ALA A 197 15.60 12.82 -9.54
CA ALA A 197 16.25 13.78 -8.65
C ALA A 197 17.26 14.60 -9.46
N ALA A 198 17.08 15.93 -9.51
CA ALA A 198 18.17 16.81 -9.89
C ALA A 198 19.17 16.87 -8.72
N GLY A 199 20.41 16.50 -8.98
CA GLY A 199 21.48 16.42 -7.98
C GLY A 199 22.63 15.53 -8.46
N VAL A 200 23.59 15.29 -7.57
CA VAL A 200 24.62 14.25 -7.79
C VAL A 200 23.91 12.90 -7.84
N LYS A 201 24.10 12.16 -8.93
CA LYS A 201 23.54 10.81 -9.08
C LYS A 201 24.11 9.91 -7.97
N PRO A 202 23.27 9.28 -7.14
CA PRO A 202 23.78 8.37 -6.12
C PRO A 202 24.44 7.15 -6.77
N ALA A 203 25.38 6.53 -6.05
CA ALA A 203 26.19 5.42 -6.55
C ALA A 203 25.38 4.26 -7.11
N ILE A 204 24.16 4.01 -6.60
CA ILE A 204 23.26 2.97 -7.12
C ILE A 204 22.86 3.20 -8.59
N MET A 205 22.78 4.45 -9.04
CA MET A 205 22.49 4.80 -10.43
C MET A 205 23.70 4.62 -11.34
N GLU A 206 24.90 4.47 -10.76
CA GLU A 206 26.12 4.21 -11.51
C GLU A 206 26.33 2.72 -11.81
N LEU A 207 25.60 1.84 -11.11
CA LEU A 207 25.61 0.40 -11.34
C LEU A 207 25.19 0.08 -12.78
N PRO A 208 25.98 -0.72 -13.50
CA PRO A 208 25.72 -0.98 -14.91
C PRO A 208 24.41 -1.76 -15.15
N GLU A 209 24.03 -2.64 -14.22
CA GLU A 209 22.77 -3.40 -14.29
C GLU A 209 21.53 -2.50 -14.17
N ILE A 210 21.61 -1.46 -13.34
CA ILE A 210 20.55 -0.46 -13.21
C ILE A 210 20.47 0.38 -14.49
N LYS A 211 21.62 0.77 -15.06
CA LYS A 211 21.69 1.51 -16.33
C LYS A 211 21.11 0.69 -17.50
N ALA A 212 21.45 -0.59 -17.60
CA ALA A 212 20.93 -1.47 -18.64
C ALA A 212 19.41 -1.65 -18.54
N ALA A 213 18.89 -1.86 -17.34
CA ALA A 213 17.45 -1.96 -17.10
C ALA A 213 16.71 -0.65 -17.40
N LEU A 214 17.29 0.49 -17.03
CA LEU A 214 16.74 1.80 -17.36
C LEU A 214 16.71 2.06 -18.87
N HIS A 215 17.78 1.71 -19.58
CA HIS A 215 17.85 1.85 -21.04
C HIS A 215 16.74 1.03 -21.72
N ALA A 216 16.55 -0.22 -21.30
CA ALA A 216 15.51 -1.09 -21.87
C ALA A 216 14.08 -0.57 -21.63
N LEU A 217 13.81 0.10 -20.51
CA LEU A 217 12.49 0.70 -20.24
C LEU A 217 12.27 2.04 -20.96
N ARG A 218 13.35 2.74 -21.31
CA ARG A 218 13.31 4.03 -22.02
C ARG A 218 13.25 3.87 -23.54
N ASP A 219 13.38 2.66 -24.06
CA ASP A 219 13.19 2.35 -25.47
C ASP A 219 11.71 2.47 -25.86
N VAL A 220 11.29 3.69 -26.18
CA VAL A 220 9.90 4.05 -26.53
C VAL A 220 9.77 4.61 -27.94
N ASP A 221 10.84 4.60 -28.74
CA ASP A 221 10.90 5.27 -30.04
C ASP A 221 9.88 4.71 -31.06
N ASN A 222 9.45 3.47 -30.86
CA ASN A 222 8.47 2.79 -31.72
C ASN A 222 7.03 2.82 -31.18
N LEU A 223 6.75 3.55 -30.09
CA LEU A 223 5.42 3.60 -29.48
C LEU A 223 4.55 4.75 -30.05
N PRO A 224 3.24 4.53 -30.24
CA PRO A 224 2.34 5.59 -30.65
C PRO A 224 2.21 6.61 -29.51
N MET A 225 2.49 7.88 -29.82
CA MET A 225 2.50 8.95 -28.81
C MET A 225 1.08 9.38 -28.42
N PRO A 226 0.80 9.64 -27.12
CA PRO A 226 -0.52 10.08 -26.66
C PRO A 226 -0.77 11.54 -27.03
N ILE A 227 -1.99 11.86 -27.47
CA ILE A 227 -2.41 13.21 -27.84
C ILE A 227 -3.27 13.79 -26.72
N ILE A 228 -2.88 14.96 -26.19
CA ILE A 228 -3.69 15.73 -25.24
C ILE A 228 -4.57 16.69 -26.04
N ARG A 229 -5.90 16.48 -25.98
CA ARG A 229 -6.90 17.42 -26.51
C ARG A 229 -7.25 18.44 -25.42
N LEU A 230 -6.85 19.70 -25.60
CA LEU A 230 -7.22 20.78 -24.66
C LEU A 230 -8.70 21.18 -24.84
N PRO A 231 -9.40 21.62 -23.77
CA PRO A 231 -10.75 22.14 -23.87
C PRO A 231 -10.83 23.33 -24.85
N ARG A 232 -11.94 23.42 -25.60
CA ARG A 232 -12.24 24.53 -26.53
C ARG A 232 -12.30 25.86 -25.76
N ASP A 233 -11.28 26.69 -25.87
CA ASP A 233 -11.41 28.12 -25.59
C ASP A 233 -12.12 28.78 -26.78
N SER A 234 -13.22 29.47 -26.49
CA SER A 234 -14.20 30.02 -27.46
C SER A 234 -13.69 31.17 -28.34
N SER A 235 -12.37 31.32 -28.52
CA SER A 235 -11.80 32.45 -29.28
C SER A 235 -10.61 32.12 -30.18
N SER A 236 -10.26 30.84 -30.40
CA SER A 236 -9.28 30.49 -31.44
C SER A 236 -9.58 29.13 -32.07
N ASP A 237 -9.87 29.15 -33.37
CA ASP A 237 -10.33 28.02 -34.18
C ASP A 237 -9.18 27.07 -34.62
N MET A 238 -8.22 26.81 -33.72
CA MET A 238 -7.10 25.91 -34.00
C MET A 238 -6.95 24.87 -32.88
N HIS A 239 -7.09 23.59 -33.25
CA HIS A 239 -6.68 22.45 -32.42
C HIS A 239 -5.21 22.61 -32.03
N LYS A 240 -4.93 22.95 -30.75
CA LYS A 240 -3.57 22.86 -30.19
C LYS A 240 -3.42 21.51 -29.50
N ASP A 241 -3.40 20.46 -30.31
CA ASP A 241 -3.03 19.12 -29.83
C ASP A 241 -1.58 19.18 -29.33
N ARG A 242 -1.38 18.87 -28.04
CA ARG A 242 -0.03 18.76 -27.47
C ARG A 242 0.31 17.28 -27.29
N VAL A 243 1.42 16.86 -27.89
CA VAL A 243 1.97 15.52 -27.67
C VAL A 243 2.54 15.45 -26.25
N LYS A 244 2.10 14.45 -25.47
CA LYS A 244 2.63 14.23 -24.11
C LYS A 244 4.03 13.62 -24.23
N SER A 245 5.04 14.22 -23.58
CA SER A 245 6.38 13.61 -23.52
C SER A 245 6.35 12.36 -22.66
N VAL A 246 6.65 11.22 -23.26
CA VAL A 246 6.76 9.91 -22.59
C VAL A 246 8.24 9.63 -22.36
N ASN A 247 8.64 9.35 -21.11
CA ASN A 247 10.05 9.07 -20.79
C ASN A 247 10.37 7.57 -20.82
N ASP A 248 9.38 6.72 -20.55
CA ASP A 248 9.53 5.26 -20.52
C ASP A 248 8.20 4.53 -20.76
N ILE A 249 8.28 3.21 -20.90
CA ILE A 249 7.13 2.31 -21.11
C ILE A 249 6.03 2.50 -20.06
N LEU A 250 6.36 2.79 -18.79
CA LEU A 250 5.36 2.94 -17.73
C LEU A 250 4.65 4.29 -17.81
N ASP A 251 5.36 5.37 -18.18
CA ASP A 251 4.75 6.66 -18.50
C ASP A 251 3.78 6.52 -19.68
N TRP A 252 4.15 5.72 -20.69
CA TRP A 252 3.29 5.43 -21.83
C TRP A 252 2.00 4.71 -21.40
N LEU A 253 2.12 3.61 -20.64
CA LEU A 253 0.96 2.87 -20.12
C LEU A 253 0.09 3.74 -19.21
N SER A 254 0.70 4.56 -18.35
CA SER A 254 0.00 5.53 -17.50
C SER A 254 -0.78 6.54 -18.32
N SER A 255 -0.21 7.02 -19.43
CA SER A 255 -0.88 7.98 -20.31
C SER A 255 -2.05 7.41 -21.10
N ILE A 256 -2.11 6.09 -21.29
CA ILE A 256 -3.22 5.41 -21.98
C ILE A 256 -4.32 5.04 -20.98
N PHE A 257 -3.96 4.40 -19.86
CA PHE A 257 -4.93 3.81 -18.94
C PHE A 257 -5.24 4.67 -17.71
N GLY A 258 -4.48 5.75 -17.47
CA GLY A 258 -4.71 6.66 -16.34
C GLY A 258 -4.40 6.03 -14.98
N PHE A 259 -3.31 5.27 -14.86
CA PHE A 259 -2.81 4.73 -13.59
C PHE A 259 -2.40 5.85 -12.61
N GLN A 260 -2.44 5.59 -11.31
CA GLN A 260 -1.99 6.52 -10.27
C GLN A 260 -0.49 6.80 -10.39
N ARG A 261 -0.09 8.07 -10.32
CA ARG A 261 1.32 8.48 -10.42
C ARG A 261 2.24 7.78 -9.40
N GLY A 262 1.78 7.62 -8.17
CA GLY A 262 2.53 6.90 -7.13
C GLY A 262 2.71 5.41 -7.47
N ASN A 263 1.68 4.76 -8.01
CA ASN A 263 1.78 3.36 -8.45
C ASN A 263 2.79 3.21 -9.59
N VAL A 264 2.73 4.10 -10.58
CA VAL A 264 3.66 4.13 -11.73
C VAL A 264 5.10 4.28 -11.26
N ALA A 265 5.35 5.25 -10.37
CA ALA A 265 6.69 5.47 -9.81
C ALA A 265 7.20 4.23 -9.04
N ASN A 266 6.35 3.61 -8.22
CA ASN A 266 6.73 2.44 -7.42
C ASN A 266 6.98 1.21 -8.29
N GLN A 267 6.11 0.92 -9.26
CA GLN A 267 6.27 -0.24 -10.15
C GLN A 267 7.43 -0.07 -11.12
N ARG A 268 7.75 1.16 -11.52
CA ARG A 268 8.94 1.47 -12.31
C ARG A 268 10.20 1.05 -11.57
N GLU A 269 10.37 1.52 -10.34
CA GLU A 269 11.52 1.14 -9.51
C GLU A 269 11.56 -0.37 -9.28
N HIS A 270 10.41 -0.96 -8.91
CA HIS A 270 10.32 -2.38 -8.67
C HIS A 270 10.75 -3.21 -9.90
N LEU A 271 10.30 -2.83 -11.10
CA LEU A 271 10.67 -3.51 -12.34
C LEU A 271 12.15 -3.34 -12.67
N ILE A 272 12.73 -2.14 -12.50
CA ILE A 272 14.16 -1.89 -12.70
C ILE A 272 14.99 -2.77 -11.78
N LEU A 273 14.68 -2.77 -10.48
CA LEU A 273 15.39 -3.57 -9.49
C LEU A 273 15.21 -5.06 -9.75
N LEU A 274 14.03 -5.50 -10.18
CA LEU A 274 13.77 -6.91 -10.48
C LEU A 274 14.59 -7.39 -11.69
N LEU A 275 14.62 -6.59 -12.76
CA LEU A 275 15.40 -6.89 -13.96
C LEU A 275 16.89 -6.89 -13.67
N ALA A 276 17.40 -5.85 -13.00
CA ALA A 276 18.81 -5.74 -12.62
C ALA A 276 19.25 -6.92 -11.74
N ASN A 277 18.48 -7.26 -10.70
CA ASN A 277 18.79 -8.38 -9.82
C ASN A 277 18.75 -9.74 -10.54
N MET A 278 17.84 -9.92 -11.50
CA MET A 278 17.76 -11.16 -12.27
C MET A 278 18.91 -11.28 -13.27
N ASP A 279 19.28 -10.19 -13.94
CA ASP A 279 20.32 -10.18 -14.97
C ASP A 279 21.71 -10.41 -14.36
N VAL A 280 22.02 -9.77 -13.20
CA VAL A 280 23.31 -9.94 -12.50
C VAL A 280 23.55 -11.39 -12.06
N ARG A 281 22.50 -12.12 -11.64
CA ARG A 281 22.66 -13.51 -11.16
C ARG A 281 23.13 -14.47 -12.24
N ASN A 282 22.91 -14.14 -13.51
CA ASN A 282 23.13 -15.02 -14.64
C ASN A 282 24.26 -14.52 -15.57
N ARG A 283 25.01 -13.47 -15.17
CA ARG A 283 25.97 -12.80 -16.05
C ARG A 283 27.27 -12.38 -15.34
N SER A 284 28.37 -12.33 -16.08
CA SER A 284 29.61 -11.68 -15.64
C SER A 284 29.49 -10.15 -15.74
N LEU A 285 30.18 -9.44 -14.85
CA LEU A 285 30.14 -7.96 -14.76
C LEU A 285 30.82 -7.25 -15.95
N ASP A 286 31.60 -7.97 -16.76
CA ASP A 286 32.47 -7.40 -17.79
C ASP A 286 31.74 -6.96 -19.08
N ASP A 287 30.56 -7.51 -19.35
CA ASP A 287 29.77 -7.23 -20.57
C ASP A 287 28.39 -6.66 -20.21
N TYR A 288 28.28 -5.42 -19.76
CA TYR A 288 27.02 -4.91 -19.19
C TYR A 288 26.52 -3.65 -19.91
N THR A 289 26.32 -3.76 -21.23
CA THR A 289 25.82 -2.66 -22.08
C THR A 289 24.30 -2.68 -22.28
N ALA A 290 23.68 -3.86 -22.24
CA ALA A 290 22.24 -4.06 -22.42
C ALA A 290 21.75 -5.28 -21.63
N LEU A 291 20.46 -5.32 -21.28
CA LEU A 291 19.83 -6.47 -20.63
C LEU A 291 19.88 -7.71 -21.55
N ASN A 292 20.07 -8.88 -20.95
CA ASN A 292 19.95 -10.13 -21.71
C ASN A 292 18.48 -10.42 -22.04
N SER A 293 18.18 -10.71 -23.31
CA SER A 293 16.85 -11.10 -23.78
C SER A 293 16.29 -12.30 -23.02
N GLU A 294 17.16 -13.20 -22.55
CA GLU A 294 16.78 -14.36 -21.74
C GLU A 294 16.21 -13.94 -20.38
N THR A 295 16.77 -12.92 -19.74
CA THR A 295 16.30 -12.40 -18.45
C THR A 295 14.85 -11.92 -18.55
N ILE A 296 14.53 -11.16 -19.61
CA ILE A 296 13.18 -10.66 -19.87
C ILE A 296 12.23 -11.84 -20.14
N GLN A 297 12.67 -12.84 -20.90
CA GLN A 297 11.88 -14.04 -21.18
C GLN A 297 11.57 -14.84 -19.90
N GLN A 298 12.57 -15.08 -19.05
CA GLN A 298 12.38 -15.79 -17.79
C GLN A 298 11.42 -15.04 -16.85
N LEU A 299 11.52 -13.70 -16.80
CA LEU A 299 10.60 -12.88 -16.01
C LEU A 299 9.16 -12.96 -16.55
N LEU A 300 8.99 -12.85 -17.87
CA LEU A 300 7.70 -13.00 -18.56
C LEU A 300 7.04 -14.34 -18.20
N GLU A 301 7.77 -15.44 -18.31
CA GLU A 301 7.25 -16.77 -18.02
C GLU A 301 6.83 -16.94 -16.57
N LYS A 302 7.59 -16.37 -15.62
CA LYS A 302 7.24 -16.39 -14.20
C LYS A 302 5.97 -15.59 -13.91
N ILE A 303 5.86 -14.36 -14.43
CA ILE A 303 4.70 -13.49 -14.19
C ILE A 303 3.44 -14.08 -14.81
N PHE A 304 3.53 -14.58 -16.04
CA PHE A 304 2.36 -15.01 -16.80
C PHE A 304 2.01 -16.50 -16.68
N LYS A 305 2.69 -17.25 -15.82
CA LYS A 305 2.37 -18.67 -15.56
C LYS A 305 0.90 -18.86 -15.19
N ASN A 306 0.38 -18.05 -14.26
CA ASN A 306 -1.01 -18.13 -13.81
C ASN A 306 -1.99 -17.71 -14.91
N TYR A 307 -1.68 -16.64 -15.64
CA TYR A 307 -2.49 -16.17 -16.76
C TYR A 307 -2.61 -17.23 -17.87
N ARG A 308 -1.51 -17.86 -18.27
CA ARG A 308 -1.52 -18.96 -19.25
C ARG A 308 -2.35 -20.15 -18.76
N SER A 309 -2.21 -20.51 -17.49
CA SER A 309 -3.02 -21.56 -16.86
C SER A 309 -4.51 -21.23 -16.89
N TRP A 310 -4.87 -19.98 -16.58
CA TRP A 310 -6.25 -19.48 -16.62
C TRP A 310 -6.83 -19.50 -18.04
N CYS A 311 -6.08 -19.02 -19.03
CA CYS A 311 -6.50 -19.09 -20.44
C CYS A 311 -6.72 -20.52 -20.91
N ASN A 312 -5.80 -21.44 -20.57
CA ASN A 312 -5.94 -22.86 -20.91
C ASN A 312 -7.16 -23.50 -20.25
N TYR A 313 -7.42 -23.14 -18.98
CA TYR A 313 -8.56 -23.64 -18.23
C TYR A 313 -9.90 -23.19 -18.84
N LEU A 314 -10.02 -21.91 -19.19
CA LEU A 314 -11.21 -21.35 -19.86
C LEU A 314 -11.26 -21.64 -21.37
N ARG A 315 -10.21 -22.24 -21.92
CA ARG A 315 -10.05 -22.48 -23.37
C ARG A 315 -10.17 -21.21 -24.21
N CYS A 316 -9.71 -20.07 -23.69
CA CYS A 316 -9.64 -18.81 -24.42
C CYS A 316 -8.24 -18.56 -24.98
N GLU A 317 -8.14 -17.84 -26.11
CA GLU A 317 -6.85 -17.48 -26.69
C GLU A 317 -6.08 -16.50 -25.80
N SER A 318 -4.76 -16.68 -25.70
CA SER A 318 -3.90 -15.76 -24.97
C SER A 318 -3.71 -14.45 -25.77
N ASN A 319 -3.90 -13.30 -25.10
CA ASN A 319 -3.60 -11.99 -25.68
C ASN A 319 -2.11 -11.59 -25.59
N LEU A 320 -1.26 -12.46 -25.03
CA LEU A 320 0.20 -12.35 -25.18
C LEU A 320 0.62 -12.75 -26.61
N LYS A 321 0.38 -11.85 -27.56
CA LYS A 321 0.72 -12.03 -28.97
C LYS A 321 2.06 -11.37 -29.26
N PHE A 322 2.94 -12.09 -29.95
CA PHE A 322 4.28 -11.65 -30.32
C PHE A 322 4.48 -11.87 -31.83
N PRO A 323 4.73 -10.81 -32.63
CA PRO A 323 5.01 -10.97 -34.06
C PRO A 323 6.29 -11.79 -34.29
N ALA A 324 6.28 -12.70 -35.26
CA ALA A 324 7.39 -13.62 -35.51
C ALA A 324 8.65 -12.95 -36.13
N GLN A 325 8.53 -11.70 -36.59
CA GLN A 325 9.51 -11.02 -37.44
C GLN A 325 10.18 -9.80 -36.79
N SER A 326 9.85 -9.48 -35.53
CA SER A 326 10.35 -8.29 -34.82
C SER A 326 11.05 -8.66 -33.52
N ASP A 327 11.96 -7.79 -33.05
CA ASP A 327 12.43 -7.87 -31.66
C ASP A 327 11.23 -7.63 -30.73
N ASN A 328 10.87 -8.68 -29.99
CA ASN A 328 9.70 -8.68 -29.12
C ASN A 328 10.03 -8.22 -27.70
N GLN A 329 11.28 -7.84 -27.41
CA GLN A 329 11.68 -7.40 -26.08
C GLN A 329 10.88 -6.20 -25.55
N PRO A 330 10.68 -5.11 -26.32
CA PRO A 330 9.88 -3.99 -25.84
C PRO A 330 8.44 -4.42 -25.53
N LEU A 331 7.83 -5.24 -26.40
CA LEU A 331 6.48 -5.74 -26.19
C LEU A 331 6.35 -6.64 -24.95
N LYS A 332 7.35 -7.49 -24.68
CA LYS A 332 7.39 -8.28 -23.44
C LYS A 332 7.46 -7.38 -22.21
N LEU A 333 8.29 -6.35 -22.24
CA LEU A 333 8.39 -5.37 -21.15
C LEU A 333 7.09 -4.58 -20.96
N ILE A 334 6.40 -4.20 -22.05
CA ILE A 334 5.08 -3.56 -22.00
C ILE A 334 4.07 -4.46 -21.28
N TYR A 335 3.97 -5.74 -21.65
CA TYR A 335 3.03 -6.65 -20.97
C TYR A 335 3.40 -6.85 -19.50
N ILE A 336 4.68 -7.03 -19.17
CA ILE A 336 5.15 -7.15 -17.78
C ILE A 336 4.78 -5.89 -16.98
N ALA A 337 5.10 -4.72 -17.51
CA ALA A 337 4.80 -3.43 -16.89
C ALA A 337 3.29 -3.24 -16.68
N LEU A 338 2.48 -3.58 -17.70
CA LEU A 338 1.02 -3.52 -17.60
C LEU A 338 0.49 -4.40 -16.47
N TYR A 339 0.97 -5.65 -16.37
CA TYR A 339 0.56 -6.55 -15.30
C TYR A 339 0.95 -6.01 -13.93
N LEU A 340 2.16 -5.48 -13.77
CA LEU A 340 2.63 -4.89 -12.52
C LEU A 340 1.83 -3.64 -12.12
N LEU A 341 1.45 -2.80 -13.08
CA LEU A 341 0.60 -1.63 -12.84
C LEU A 341 -0.81 -2.04 -12.39
N ILE A 342 -1.43 -3.01 -13.07
CA ILE A 342 -2.73 -3.58 -12.67
C ILE A 342 -2.64 -4.15 -11.25
N TRP A 343 -1.62 -4.97 -10.98
CA TRP A 343 -1.40 -5.57 -9.67
C TRP A 343 -1.18 -4.49 -8.61
N GLY A 344 -0.41 -3.44 -8.93
CA GLY A 344 -0.12 -2.30 -8.09
C GLY A 344 -1.36 -1.57 -7.58
N GLU A 345 -2.36 -1.37 -8.42
CA GLU A 345 -3.61 -0.68 -8.06
C GLU A 345 -4.75 -1.60 -7.57
N ALA A 346 -4.64 -2.91 -7.76
CA ALA A 346 -5.69 -3.86 -7.40
C ALA A 346 -6.07 -3.92 -5.91
N SER A 347 -5.21 -3.45 -4.99
CA SER A 347 -5.47 -3.44 -3.54
C SER A 347 -5.97 -4.81 -3.04
N ASN A 348 -7.13 -4.89 -2.38
CA ASN A 348 -7.72 -6.14 -1.89
C ASN A 348 -8.13 -7.13 -3.00
N ILE A 349 -8.25 -6.69 -4.25
CA ILE A 349 -8.59 -7.57 -5.39
C ILE A 349 -7.42 -8.49 -5.75
N ARG A 350 -6.20 -8.21 -5.25
CA ARG A 350 -5.04 -9.12 -5.42
C ARG A 350 -5.28 -10.53 -4.88
N PHE A 351 -6.24 -10.71 -3.97
CA PHE A 351 -6.68 -12.01 -3.47
C PHE A 351 -7.64 -12.76 -4.40
N MET A 352 -7.92 -12.21 -5.58
CA MET A 352 -8.75 -12.79 -6.64
C MET A 352 -7.92 -12.92 -7.93
N PRO A 353 -6.99 -13.90 -8.01
CA PRO A 353 -6.01 -13.98 -9.11
C PRO A 353 -6.64 -14.12 -10.51
N GLU A 354 -7.79 -14.77 -10.63
CA GLU A 354 -8.49 -14.97 -11.90
C GLU A 354 -9.25 -13.71 -12.32
N CYS A 355 -9.69 -12.90 -11.35
CA CYS A 355 -10.13 -11.53 -11.62
C CYS A 355 -9.00 -10.68 -12.20
N ILE A 356 -7.77 -10.81 -11.67
CA ILE A 356 -6.59 -10.12 -12.22
C ILE A 356 -6.27 -10.63 -13.62
N CYS A 357 -6.37 -11.94 -13.86
CA CYS A 357 -6.19 -12.52 -15.19
C CYS A 357 -7.21 -11.97 -16.19
N TYR A 358 -8.48 -11.81 -15.79
CA TYR A 358 -9.52 -11.20 -16.62
C TYR A 358 -9.23 -9.73 -16.94
N ILE A 359 -8.84 -8.92 -15.95
CA ILE A 359 -8.47 -7.50 -16.19
C ILE A 359 -7.28 -7.42 -17.15
N PHE A 360 -6.23 -8.20 -16.89
CA PHE A 360 -5.05 -8.26 -17.76
C PHE A 360 -5.40 -8.73 -19.17
N HIS A 361 -6.26 -9.75 -19.29
CA HIS A 361 -6.68 -10.30 -20.59
C HIS A 361 -7.24 -9.21 -21.51
N ASN A 362 -8.14 -8.38 -20.99
CA ASN A 362 -8.78 -7.33 -21.77
C ASN A 362 -7.82 -6.16 -22.05
N MET A 363 -7.07 -5.70 -21.05
CA MET A 363 -6.11 -4.60 -21.25
C MET A 363 -4.96 -4.97 -22.19
N ALA A 364 -4.50 -6.22 -22.16
CA ALA A 364 -3.50 -6.72 -23.11
C ALA A 364 -4.04 -6.72 -24.55
N HIS A 365 -5.34 -7.01 -24.72
CA HIS A 365 -6.00 -6.90 -26.02
C HIS A 365 -6.02 -5.45 -26.52
N GLU A 366 -6.35 -4.49 -25.65
CA GLU A 366 -6.32 -3.06 -25.99
C GLU A 366 -4.92 -2.58 -26.34
N VAL A 367 -3.88 -2.96 -25.57
CA VAL A 367 -2.48 -2.65 -25.89
C VAL A 367 -2.11 -3.18 -27.27
N HIS A 368 -2.44 -4.45 -27.57
CA HIS A 368 -2.16 -5.02 -28.87
C HIS A 368 -2.93 -4.28 -29.99
N GLY A 369 -4.17 -3.88 -29.73
CA GLY A 369 -4.96 -3.02 -30.62
C GLY A 369 -4.22 -1.72 -30.92
N ILE A 370 -3.86 -0.96 -29.88
CA ILE A 370 -3.16 0.33 -30.01
C ILE A 370 -1.83 0.19 -30.79
N LEU A 371 -1.10 -0.90 -30.61
CA LEU A 371 0.21 -1.11 -31.26
C LEU A 371 0.10 -1.60 -32.70
N PHE A 372 -0.90 -2.41 -33.05
CA PHE A 372 -0.94 -3.15 -34.33
C PHE A 372 -2.25 -2.99 -35.11
N SER A 373 -3.26 -2.29 -34.60
CA SER A 373 -4.59 -2.18 -35.23
C SER A 373 -5.24 -0.84 -34.92
N ASN A 374 -5.36 0.03 -35.91
CA ASN A 374 -5.95 1.37 -35.74
C ASN A 374 -7.48 1.38 -35.48
N VAL A 375 -8.14 0.24 -35.14
CA VAL A 375 -9.61 0.14 -35.02
C VAL A 375 -10.02 -0.70 -33.81
N HIS A 376 -10.91 -0.18 -32.98
CA HIS A 376 -11.52 -0.84 -31.84
C HIS A 376 -12.50 -1.93 -32.31
N PRO A 377 -12.30 -3.22 -32.00
CA PRO A 377 -13.09 -4.31 -32.57
C PRO A 377 -14.57 -4.30 -32.12
N VAL A 378 -14.90 -3.64 -31.01
CA VAL A 378 -16.27 -3.60 -30.45
C VAL A 378 -17.05 -2.32 -30.77
N SER A 379 -16.37 -1.17 -30.97
CA SER A 379 -17.06 0.11 -31.25
C SER A 379 -16.90 0.59 -32.70
N GLY A 380 -15.95 0.03 -33.46
CA GLY A 380 -15.65 0.47 -34.82
C GLY A 380 -14.93 1.83 -34.90
N GLU A 381 -14.65 2.47 -33.76
CA GLU A 381 -13.90 3.72 -33.69
C GLU A 381 -12.40 3.45 -33.76
N THR A 382 -11.62 4.42 -34.24
CA THR A 382 -10.16 4.35 -34.12
C THR A 382 -9.78 4.36 -32.65
N TYR A 383 -8.74 3.62 -32.22
CA TYR A 383 -8.18 3.81 -30.88
C TYR A 383 -7.66 5.24 -30.78
N GLU A 384 -8.51 6.17 -30.35
CA GLU A 384 -8.09 7.53 -30.09
C GLU A 384 -7.19 7.47 -28.86
N THR A 385 -5.89 7.76 -29.03
CA THR A 385 -4.92 7.91 -27.93
C THR A 385 -5.15 9.22 -27.17
N ALA A 386 -6.41 9.56 -26.91
CA ALA A 386 -6.78 10.68 -26.07
C ALA A 386 -6.34 10.34 -24.64
N ALA A 387 -5.28 11.01 -24.20
CA ALA A 387 -4.79 10.83 -22.84
C ALA A 387 -5.93 11.17 -21.85
N PRO A 388 -6.17 10.35 -20.82
CA PRO A 388 -7.20 10.67 -19.83
C PRO A 388 -6.95 12.03 -19.19
N ASP A 389 -7.99 12.84 -19.05
CA ASP A 389 -7.93 14.20 -18.47
C ASP A 389 -7.47 14.22 -17.00
N ASN A 390 -7.53 13.06 -16.32
CA ASN A 390 -7.19 12.93 -14.92
C ASN A 390 -6.37 11.68 -14.67
N ASP A 391 -5.45 11.75 -13.71
CA ASP A 391 -4.85 10.56 -13.14
C ASP A 391 -5.95 9.75 -12.41
N GLU A 392 -5.74 8.45 -12.17
CA GLU A 392 -6.64 7.54 -11.43
C GLU A 392 -7.88 7.01 -12.19
N VAL A 393 -7.94 7.13 -13.53
CA VAL A 393 -9.05 6.57 -14.32
C VAL A 393 -9.14 5.05 -14.18
N PHE A 394 -8.02 4.34 -14.23
CA PHE A 394 -8.00 2.89 -14.02
C PHE A 394 -8.57 2.51 -12.65
N LEU A 395 -8.11 3.17 -11.58
CA LEU A 395 -8.59 2.95 -10.23
C LEU A 395 -10.11 3.18 -10.11
N LYS A 396 -10.63 4.27 -10.68
CA LYS A 396 -12.05 4.66 -10.58
C LYS A 396 -12.97 3.78 -11.42
N ASN A 397 -12.56 3.42 -12.63
CA ASN A 397 -13.43 2.75 -13.59
C ASN A 397 -13.28 1.22 -13.58
N VAL A 398 -12.09 0.69 -13.26
CA VAL A 398 -11.83 -0.76 -13.28
C VAL A 398 -11.85 -1.33 -11.86
N ILE A 399 -11.00 -0.81 -10.97
CA ILE A 399 -10.80 -1.40 -9.64
C ILE A 399 -11.95 -1.08 -8.70
N THR A 400 -12.40 0.17 -8.66
CA THR A 400 -13.41 0.65 -7.69
C THR A 400 -14.73 -0.12 -7.78
N PRO A 401 -15.33 -0.39 -8.96
CA PRO A 401 -16.57 -1.16 -9.05
C PRO A 401 -16.46 -2.55 -8.43
N ILE A 402 -15.37 -3.28 -8.72
CA ILE A 402 -15.12 -4.63 -8.18
C ILE A 402 -14.87 -4.55 -6.67
N TYR A 403 -14.10 -3.56 -6.22
CA TYR A 403 -13.85 -3.32 -4.80
C TYR A 403 -15.14 -3.02 -4.04
N GLN A 404 -16.09 -2.28 -4.62
CA GLN A 404 -17.38 -2.00 -4.01
C GLN A 404 -18.20 -3.28 -3.77
N VAL A 405 -18.16 -4.24 -4.71
CA VAL A 405 -18.77 -5.57 -4.55
C VAL A 405 -18.15 -6.28 -3.34
N LEU A 406 -16.82 -6.35 -3.29
CA LEU A 406 -16.08 -6.98 -2.20
C LEU A 406 -16.36 -6.31 -0.85
N ARG A 407 -16.36 -4.97 -0.80
CA ARG A 407 -16.65 -4.19 0.42
C ARG A 407 -18.07 -4.42 0.92
N LYS A 408 -19.05 -4.50 0.02
CA LYS A 408 -20.45 -4.79 0.37
C LYS A 408 -20.58 -6.21 0.96
N GLU A 409 -19.94 -7.20 0.35
CA GLU A 409 -19.92 -8.58 0.88
C GLU A 409 -19.18 -8.69 2.22
N ALA A 410 -18.04 -8.03 2.38
CA ALA A 410 -17.31 -7.99 3.64
C ALA A 410 -18.13 -7.37 4.78
N ARG A 411 -18.93 -6.34 4.52
CA ARG A 411 -19.84 -5.75 5.50
C ARG A 411 -20.96 -6.71 5.92
N ARG A 412 -21.42 -7.59 5.02
CA ARG A 412 -22.45 -8.60 5.31
C ARG A 412 -21.98 -9.65 6.33
N ASN A 413 -20.66 -9.82 6.50
CA ASN A 413 -20.08 -10.66 7.55
C ASN A 413 -20.43 -10.19 8.99
N LYS A 414 -20.82 -8.91 9.19
CA LYS A 414 -21.14 -8.34 10.51
C LYS A 414 -20.07 -8.63 11.58
N GLY A 415 -18.79 -8.57 11.19
CA GLY A 415 -17.66 -8.84 12.09
C GLY A 415 -17.56 -10.29 12.57
N GLY A 416 -17.92 -11.28 11.72
CA GLY A 416 -17.84 -12.70 12.04
C GLY A 416 -19.11 -13.29 12.68
N LYS A 417 -20.15 -12.47 12.87
CA LYS A 417 -21.41 -12.88 13.53
C LYS A 417 -22.46 -13.40 12.55
N ALA A 418 -22.29 -13.17 11.24
CA ALA A 418 -23.20 -13.67 10.22
C ALA A 418 -22.84 -15.10 9.82
N SER A 419 -23.85 -15.95 9.63
CA SER A 419 -23.67 -17.30 9.09
C SER A 419 -22.94 -17.23 7.73
N HIS A 420 -21.93 -18.10 7.56
CA HIS A 420 -21.09 -18.17 6.36
C HIS A 420 -21.85 -18.44 5.06
N SER A 421 -23.10 -18.92 5.12
CA SER A 421 -23.97 -19.11 3.96
C SER A 421 -24.60 -17.80 3.44
N LYS A 422 -24.57 -16.73 4.23
CA LYS A 422 -25.29 -15.46 3.93
C LYS A 422 -24.43 -14.41 3.22
N TRP A 423 -23.11 -14.62 3.13
CA TRP A 423 -22.16 -13.70 2.53
C TRP A 423 -21.10 -14.45 1.71
N ARG A 424 -20.51 -13.78 0.72
CA ARG A 424 -19.46 -14.34 -0.16
C ARG A 424 -18.10 -13.82 0.26
N ASN A 425 -17.09 -14.69 0.35
CA ASN A 425 -15.70 -14.27 0.55
C ASN A 425 -15.02 -13.92 -0.79
N TYR A 426 -13.73 -13.57 -0.76
CA TYR A 426 -12.96 -13.27 -1.98
C TYR A 426 -12.88 -14.48 -2.92
N ASP A 427 -12.79 -15.70 -2.38
CA ASP A 427 -12.75 -16.94 -3.14
C ASP A 427 -14.06 -17.21 -3.89
N ASP A 428 -15.20 -17.05 -3.21
CA ASP A 428 -16.55 -17.14 -3.78
C ASP A 428 -16.77 -16.09 -4.89
N LEU A 429 -16.15 -14.91 -4.79
CA LEU A 429 -16.19 -13.87 -5.83
C LEU A 429 -15.27 -14.21 -7.00
N ASN A 430 -14.09 -14.76 -6.71
CA ASN A 430 -13.08 -15.14 -7.68
C ASN A 430 -13.56 -16.30 -8.57
N GLU A 431 -14.38 -17.21 -8.04
CA GLU A 431 -15.02 -18.31 -8.79
C GLU A 431 -15.82 -17.81 -10.02
N TYR A 432 -16.33 -16.57 -9.99
CA TYR A 432 -17.01 -15.99 -11.16
C TYR A 432 -16.10 -15.98 -12.40
N PHE A 433 -14.80 -15.77 -12.20
CA PHE A 433 -13.77 -15.72 -13.23
C PHE A 433 -13.21 -17.10 -13.61
N TRP A 434 -13.75 -18.18 -13.05
CA TRP A 434 -13.47 -19.56 -13.46
C TRP A 434 -14.44 -20.06 -14.54
N SER A 435 -15.32 -19.21 -15.05
CA SER A 435 -16.26 -19.63 -16.09
C SER A 435 -16.35 -18.60 -17.19
N ASP A 436 -16.71 -19.03 -18.40
CA ASP A 436 -16.93 -18.17 -19.55
C ASP A 436 -18.00 -17.08 -19.32
N LYS A 437 -18.75 -17.17 -18.20
CA LYS A 437 -19.63 -16.11 -17.74
C LYS A 437 -18.88 -14.80 -17.47
N CYS A 438 -17.59 -14.85 -17.12
CA CYS A 438 -16.82 -13.63 -16.92
C CYS A 438 -16.70 -12.79 -18.20
N PHE A 439 -16.72 -13.40 -19.39
CA PHE A 439 -16.74 -12.66 -20.65
C PHE A 439 -18.04 -11.89 -20.88
N LYS A 440 -19.15 -12.28 -20.21
CA LYS A 440 -20.41 -11.52 -20.22
C LYS A 440 -20.36 -10.23 -19.40
N LEU A 441 -19.30 -10.03 -18.62
CA LEU A 441 -19.06 -8.79 -17.90
C LEU A 441 -18.77 -7.63 -18.89
N ASN A 442 -18.36 -7.94 -20.12
CA ASN A 442 -17.92 -7.02 -21.17
C ASN A 442 -16.69 -6.17 -20.77
N TRP A 443 -16.11 -5.49 -21.75
CA TRP A 443 -15.02 -4.55 -21.55
C TRP A 443 -15.24 -3.31 -22.42
N PRO A 444 -15.50 -2.12 -21.84
CA PRO A 444 -15.65 -1.81 -20.42
C PRO A 444 -16.76 -2.61 -19.70
N MET A 445 -16.59 -2.82 -18.40
CA MET A 445 -17.48 -3.68 -17.61
C MET A 445 -18.90 -3.11 -17.51
N ASP A 446 -19.93 -3.89 -17.86
CA ASP A 446 -21.34 -3.48 -17.74
C ASP A 446 -21.77 -3.52 -16.25
N PRO A 447 -22.15 -2.38 -15.63
CA PRO A 447 -22.61 -2.33 -14.25
C PRO A 447 -23.88 -3.17 -13.97
N ARG A 448 -24.60 -3.57 -15.01
CA ARG A 448 -25.81 -4.42 -14.92
C ARG A 448 -25.50 -5.91 -14.96
N ALA A 449 -24.24 -6.31 -15.19
CA ALA A 449 -23.85 -7.70 -15.20
C ALA A 449 -24.09 -8.37 -13.83
N ASP A 450 -24.41 -9.67 -13.86
CA ASP A 450 -24.67 -10.51 -12.67
C ASP A 450 -23.66 -10.35 -11.53
N PHE A 451 -22.40 -10.01 -11.85
CA PHE A 451 -21.33 -9.81 -10.87
C PHE A 451 -21.58 -8.59 -9.96
N PHE A 452 -22.11 -7.49 -10.51
CA PHE A 452 -22.37 -6.24 -9.79
C PHE A 452 -23.77 -6.14 -9.21
N VAL A 453 -24.71 -6.96 -9.69
CA VAL A 453 -26.09 -6.96 -9.19
C VAL A 453 -26.13 -7.49 -7.75
N HIS A 454 -26.34 -6.56 -6.83
CA HIS A 454 -26.69 -6.89 -5.45
C HIS A 454 -28.21 -6.76 -5.31
N SER A 455 -28.88 -7.86 -4.96
CA SER A 455 -30.20 -7.73 -4.34
C SER A 455 -30.00 -6.90 -3.06
N GLU A 456 -30.48 -5.66 -3.07
CA GLU A 456 -30.58 -4.85 -1.88
C GLU A 456 -31.38 -5.65 -0.84
N LEU A 457 -30.92 -5.64 0.41
CA LEU A 457 -31.80 -6.03 1.50
C LEU A 457 -32.97 -5.04 1.42
N PRO A 458 -34.23 -5.49 1.28
CA PRO A 458 -35.34 -4.55 1.35
C PRO A 458 -35.20 -3.76 2.65
N PRO A 459 -35.43 -2.44 2.65
CA PRO A 459 -35.68 -1.74 3.89
C PRO A 459 -36.79 -2.50 4.64
N ALA A 460 -36.67 -2.58 5.97
CA ALA A 460 -37.50 -3.46 6.81
C ALA A 460 -39.01 -3.23 6.69
N ASN A 461 -39.45 -2.21 5.95
CA ASN A 461 -40.83 -1.86 5.72
C ASN A 461 -41.08 -1.56 4.25
N GLU A 462 -41.21 -2.57 3.38
CA GLU A 462 -41.98 -2.40 2.14
C GLU A 462 -42.37 -3.76 1.56
N ARG A 463 -43.68 -4.00 1.51
CA ARG A 463 -44.28 -5.20 0.92
C ARG A 463 -44.32 -5.04 -0.60
N SER A 464 -43.54 -5.88 -1.27
CA SER A 464 -43.81 -6.47 -2.60
C SER A 464 -44.43 -5.57 -3.68
N SER A 465 -43.60 -5.14 -4.63
CA SER A 465 -44.01 -5.01 -6.03
C SER A 465 -43.06 -5.82 -6.91
N GLN A 466 -43.61 -6.83 -7.57
CA GLN A 466 -42.92 -7.69 -8.53
C GLN A 466 -42.38 -6.86 -9.70
N GLY A 467 -41.06 -6.72 -9.76
CA GLY A 467 -40.31 -6.43 -10.97
C GLY A 467 -39.14 -7.41 -11.00
N THR A 468 -38.90 -8.04 -12.15
CA THR A 468 -37.91 -9.10 -12.37
C THR A 468 -36.48 -8.54 -12.29
N ILE A 469 -36.06 -8.11 -11.09
CA ILE A 469 -34.71 -7.64 -10.81
C ILE A 469 -33.84 -8.86 -10.52
N GLY A 470 -32.72 -8.97 -11.23
CA GLY A 470 -31.81 -10.12 -11.20
C GLY A 470 -31.51 -10.59 -9.78
N LYS A 471 -31.79 -11.87 -9.50
CA LYS A 471 -31.53 -12.47 -8.19
C LYS A 471 -30.03 -12.68 -8.01
N ARG A 472 -29.47 -12.21 -6.89
CA ARG A 472 -28.11 -12.54 -6.43
C ARG A 472 -27.90 -14.05 -6.51
N LYS A 473 -26.87 -14.51 -7.22
CA LYS A 473 -26.55 -15.95 -7.24
C LYS A 473 -26.17 -16.42 -5.83
N PRO A 474 -26.80 -17.50 -5.33
CA PRO A 474 -26.41 -18.11 -4.06
C PRO A 474 -24.99 -18.67 -4.17
N LYS A 475 -24.33 -18.84 -3.02
CA LYS A 475 -23.00 -19.45 -2.92
C LYS A 475 -23.03 -20.83 -3.61
N THR A 476 -22.15 -21.02 -4.59
CA THR A 476 -22.13 -22.20 -5.48
C THR A 476 -21.36 -23.37 -4.89
N ASN A 477 -20.48 -23.15 -3.92
CA ASN A 477 -19.70 -24.18 -3.25
C ASN A 477 -20.05 -24.40 -1.77
N PHE A 478 -19.71 -25.61 -1.31
CA PHE A 478 -19.92 -26.20 0.00
C PHE A 478 -20.06 -25.17 1.13
N VAL A 479 -21.25 -25.11 1.73
CA VAL A 479 -21.47 -24.37 2.96
C VAL A 479 -20.90 -25.23 4.09
N GLU A 480 -19.65 -24.98 4.48
CA GLU A 480 -19.10 -25.59 5.69
C GLU A 480 -19.91 -25.08 6.89
N VAL A 481 -20.77 -25.94 7.41
CA VAL A 481 -21.44 -25.69 8.69
C VAL A 481 -20.39 -25.91 9.76
N ARG A 482 -19.59 -24.88 10.05
CA ARG A 482 -18.54 -24.96 11.07
C ARG A 482 -19.17 -25.06 12.47
N THR A 483 -19.52 -26.28 12.87
CA THR A 483 -19.87 -26.60 14.26
C THR A 483 -18.61 -26.79 15.09
N PHE A 484 -18.71 -26.63 16.42
CA PHE A 484 -17.63 -26.92 17.37
C PHE A 484 -16.95 -28.29 17.12
N TRP A 485 -17.72 -29.29 16.68
CA TRP A 485 -17.25 -30.64 16.33
C TRP A 485 -16.25 -30.70 15.16
N HIS A 486 -16.17 -29.67 14.30
CA HIS A 486 -15.14 -29.59 13.26
C HIS A 486 -13.72 -29.50 13.87
N LEU A 487 -13.55 -28.91 15.05
CA LEU A 487 -12.25 -28.86 15.73
C LEU A 487 -11.76 -30.26 16.13
N PHE A 488 -12.67 -31.12 16.58
CA PHE A 488 -12.34 -32.51 16.92
C PHE A 488 -12.08 -33.36 15.68
N ARG A 489 -12.81 -33.11 14.59
CA ARG A 489 -12.63 -33.82 13.32
C ARG A 489 -11.32 -33.43 12.61
N SER A 490 -11.00 -32.14 12.53
CA SER A 490 -9.83 -31.65 11.81
C SER A 490 -8.49 -31.95 12.51
N PHE A 491 -8.51 -32.19 13.82
CA PHE A 491 -7.33 -32.51 14.62
C PHE A 491 -7.43 -33.86 15.31
N ASP A 492 -8.15 -34.81 14.71
CA ASP A 492 -8.38 -36.16 15.24
C ASP A 492 -7.09 -36.86 15.70
N ARG A 493 -6.02 -36.82 14.90
CA ARG A 493 -4.71 -37.40 15.24
C ARG A 493 -4.10 -36.79 16.50
N MET A 494 -4.28 -35.48 16.71
CA MET A 494 -3.78 -34.79 17.90
C MET A 494 -4.56 -35.24 19.14
N TRP A 495 -5.88 -35.34 19.04
CA TRP A 495 -6.73 -35.80 20.15
C TRP A 495 -6.46 -37.25 20.52
N ILE A 496 -6.30 -38.13 19.53
CA ILE A 496 -5.91 -39.53 19.74
C ILE A 496 -4.57 -39.58 20.48
N PHE A 497 -3.56 -38.85 20.00
CA PHE A 497 -2.26 -38.79 20.66
C PHE A 497 -2.36 -38.35 22.12
N PHE A 498 -3.10 -37.27 22.42
CA PHE A 498 -3.22 -36.78 23.79
C PHE A 498 -3.93 -37.75 24.73
N ILE A 499 -4.98 -38.43 24.27
CA ILE A 499 -5.69 -39.42 25.10
C ILE A 499 -4.79 -40.61 25.40
N LEU A 500 -4.06 -41.11 24.41
CA LEU A 500 -3.13 -42.24 24.57
C LEU A 500 -1.93 -41.87 25.47
N ALA A 501 -1.37 -40.68 25.29
CA ALA A 501 -0.29 -40.17 26.13
C ALA A 501 -0.76 -39.96 27.58
N LEU A 502 -1.97 -39.42 27.76
CA LEU A 502 -2.56 -39.25 29.09
C LEU A 502 -2.76 -40.60 29.78
N GLN A 503 -3.31 -41.60 29.09
CA GLN A 503 -3.46 -42.96 29.61
C GLN A 503 -2.10 -43.55 30.01
N ALA A 504 -1.07 -43.39 29.17
CA ALA A 504 0.30 -43.83 29.50
C ALA A 504 0.83 -43.19 30.78
N MET A 505 0.72 -41.85 30.87
CA MET A 505 1.20 -41.08 32.00
C MET A 505 0.46 -41.44 33.29
N ILE A 506 -0.85 -41.64 33.22
CA ILE A 506 -1.70 -42.12 34.32
C ILE A 506 -1.18 -43.48 34.83
N ILE A 507 -0.98 -44.45 33.93
CA ILE A 507 -0.52 -45.80 34.32
C ILE A 507 0.87 -45.74 34.97
N ILE A 508 1.78 -44.93 34.44
CA ILE A 508 3.13 -44.76 35.00
C ILE A 508 3.06 -44.04 36.37
N ALA A 509 2.24 -43.01 36.50
CA ALA A 509 2.09 -42.23 37.73
C ALA A 509 1.46 -43.03 38.88
N TRP A 510 0.57 -43.97 38.58
CA TRP A 510 -0.05 -44.87 39.57
C TRP A 510 0.76 -46.15 39.83
N SER A 511 1.94 -46.30 39.23
CA SER A 511 2.85 -47.38 39.57
C SER A 511 3.39 -47.23 41.00
N PRO A 512 3.69 -48.33 41.72
CA PRO A 512 4.15 -48.28 43.12
C PRO A 512 5.41 -47.43 43.36
N SER A 513 6.23 -47.24 42.34
CA SER A 513 7.47 -46.45 42.40
C SER A 513 7.33 -45.01 41.91
N GLY A 514 6.26 -44.67 41.16
CA GLY A 514 6.02 -43.33 40.60
C GLY A 514 7.13 -42.78 39.69
N SER A 515 8.13 -43.59 39.34
CA SER A 515 9.32 -43.21 38.58
C SER A 515 9.15 -43.55 37.09
N MET A 516 9.76 -42.78 36.19
CA MET A 516 9.80 -43.08 34.75
C MET A 516 10.49 -44.42 34.44
N THR A 517 11.29 -44.96 35.37
CA THR A 517 11.91 -46.29 35.27
C THR A 517 10.92 -47.42 35.50
N ALA A 518 9.72 -47.15 36.02
CA ALA A 518 8.66 -48.13 36.21
C ALA A 518 8.18 -48.75 34.89
N PHE A 519 8.45 -48.11 33.74
CA PHE A 519 8.14 -48.67 32.44
C PHE A 519 8.87 -49.99 32.14
N PHE A 520 10.02 -50.24 32.78
CA PHE A 520 10.77 -51.49 32.64
C PHE A 520 10.27 -52.61 33.55
N ASP A 521 9.27 -52.34 34.39
CA ASP A 521 8.56 -53.35 35.17
C ASP A 521 7.55 -54.06 34.25
N GLU A 522 7.54 -55.39 34.27
CA GLU A 522 6.72 -56.23 33.41
C GLU A 522 5.22 -55.94 33.59
N ASP A 523 4.78 -55.72 34.84
CA ASP A 523 3.37 -55.49 35.16
C ASP A 523 2.90 -54.09 34.69
N VAL A 524 3.77 -53.09 34.82
CA VAL A 524 3.49 -51.72 34.35
C VAL A 524 3.53 -51.68 32.83
N PHE A 525 4.51 -52.33 32.19
CA PHE A 525 4.63 -52.42 30.74
C PHE A 525 3.38 -53.08 30.12
N LYS A 526 2.92 -54.19 30.70
CA LYS A 526 1.69 -54.87 30.28
C LYS A 526 0.46 -53.96 30.43
N SER A 527 0.40 -53.18 31.51
CA SER A 527 -0.68 -52.21 31.72
C SER A 527 -0.63 -51.07 30.69
N VAL A 528 0.56 -50.54 30.36
CA VAL A 528 0.74 -49.50 29.33
C VAL A 528 0.34 -50.02 27.94
N LEU A 529 0.49 -51.32 27.67
CA LEU A 529 0.02 -51.95 26.43
C LEU A 529 -1.51 -51.81 26.21
N SER A 530 -2.29 -51.51 27.25
CA SER A 530 -3.73 -51.18 27.12
C SER A 530 -4.01 -49.97 26.22
N ILE A 531 -3.02 -49.11 25.98
CA ILE A 531 -3.09 -48.00 25.02
C ILE A 531 -3.46 -48.50 23.62
N PHE A 532 -3.01 -49.69 23.21
CA PHE A 532 -3.36 -50.25 21.90
C PHE A 532 -4.86 -50.56 21.78
N VAL A 533 -5.49 -50.98 22.88
CA VAL A 533 -6.95 -51.22 22.93
C VAL A 533 -7.71 -49.90 22.83
N THR A 534 -7.29 -48.88 23.58
CA THR A 534 -7.87 -47.53 23.50
C THR A 534 -7.68 -46.92 22.11
N SER A 535 -6.51 -47.12 21.50
CA SER A 535 -6.22 -46.66 20.13
C SER A 535 -7.16 -47.29 19.11
N ALA A 536 -7.41 -48.60 19.20
CA ALA A 536 -8.36 -49.29 18.35
C ALA A 536 -9.78 -48.72 18.49
N PHE A 537 -10.23 -48.43 19.72
CA PHE A 537 -11.54 -47.82 19.98
C PHE A 537 -11.65 -46.39 19.44
N LEU A 538 -10.62 -45.56 19.64
CA LEU A 538 -10.59 -44.18 19.13
C LEU A 538 -10.54 -44.13 17.61
N ASN A 539 -9.82 -45.04 16.95
CA ASN A 539 -9.82 -45.18 15.50
C ASN A 539 -11.19 -45.63 14.98
N LEU A 540 -11.89 -46.53 15.69
CA LEU A 540 -13.27 -46.90 15.34
C LEU A 540 -14.22 -45.71 15.45
N LEU A 541 -14.12 -44.91 16.53
CA LEU A 541 -14.88 -43.67 16.68
C LEU A 541 -14.55 -42.65 15.59
N GLN A 542 -13.28 -42.52 15.20
CA GLN A 542 -12.85 -41.67 14.09
C GLN A 542 -13.53 -42.09 12.80
N VAL A 543 -13.55 -43.38 12.47
CA VAL A 543 -14.23 -43.92 11.28
C VAL A 543 -15.73 -43.66 11.34
N LEU A 544 -16.39 -43.85 12.47
CA LEU A 544 -17.82 -43.58 12.65
C LEU A 544 -18.16 -42.09 12.49
N MET A 545 -17.31 -41.19 13.01
CA MET A 545 -17.48 -39.75 12.82
C MET A 545 -17.23 -39.28 11.38
N HIS A 546 -16.44 -40.04 10.61
CA HIS A 546 -16.18 -39.75 9.19
C HIS A 546 -17.18 -40.42 8.24
N GLY A 547 -17.80 -41.52 8.63
CA GLY A 547 -18.75 -42.31 7.83
C GLY A 547 -20.22 -41.87 7.92
N GLY A 548 -20.55 -40.91 8.78
CA GLY A 548 -21.92 -40.40 8.98
C GLY A 548 -22.29 -39.14 8.17
N ALA A 549 -21.57 -38.85 7.09
CA ALA A 549 -21.81 -37.67 6.23
C ALA A 549 -22.63 -38.00 4.98
#